data_AF-K0KKS0-F1
#
_entry.id   AF-K0KKS0-F1
#
_cell.length_a   1.000
_cell.length_b   1.000
_cell.length_c   1.000
_cell.angle_alpha   90.00
_cell.angle_beta   90.00
_cell.angle_gamma   90.00
#
_symmetry.space_group_name_H-M   'P 1'
#
loop_
_entity.id
_entity.type
_entity.pdbx_description
1 polymer ?
#
loop_
_entity_poly.entity_id
_entity_poly.type
_entity_poly.pdbx_seq_one_letter_code
_entity_poly.pdbx_strand_id
1 'polypeptide(L)'
;MSSKNLYINQDTKLSPIINNTKIHTDDSTPFESKASLDKSSIEYIIKTGLAGGLAGCTGKTLIAPLDRIKILFQTSNPQYAKYSGSIFGMIKAGNQIFKNDGILGFFQGHSATLLRIFPYAAIKFVAYEQVRRILIPNDSYETSIRRLLSGSIAGLCSVFITYPLDLIRVRLAFETKKTSSHNGRLITTIKQIYKEHPTLNKDLVFINQLKKTLPHSISNLTNFYRGFIPTIMGMIPYAGVSFWTHDLIHDIFRHPLLSSYTLDQEIPTLDQQQTSGGLGSRGRTPLNTWAQLLAGGLAGMFSQTAAYPFEVIRRRLQVGGVNNGKFIGIREMALKIWKERGVKGFYVGLSIGYIKVIPMVACSFFVYERTKFKLGV
;
A
#
# COMPACT_ATOMS: atom_id res chain seq x y z
N MET A 1 -18.05 -58.02 -55.89
CA MET A 1 -18.18 -59.25 -55.07
C MET A 1 -16.99 -59.29 -54.12
N SER A 2 -17.23 -59.49 -52.81
CA SER A 2 -16.24 -59.65 -51.71
C SER A 2 -15.16 -58.56 -51.45
N SER A 3 -15.12 -58.12 -50.20
CA SER A 3 -14.18 -57.17 -49.58
C SER A 3 -12.86 -57.82 -49.13
N LYS A 4 -11.82 -57.02 -48.84
CA LYS A 4 -11.12 -57.00 -47.52
C LYS A 4 -10.11 -55.84 -47.35
N ASN A 5 -9.71 -55.59 -46.11
CA ASN A 5 -9.17 -54.33 -45.54
C ASN A 5 -7.79 -54.50 -44.84
N LEU A 6 -7.06 -53.37 -44.68
CA LEU A 6 -6.07 -53.06 -43.59
C LEU A 6 -4.76 -53.92 -43.56
N TYR A 7 -3.61 -53.59 -42.94
CA TYR A 7 -3.05 -52.60 -41.97
C TYR A 7 -1.52 -52.35 -42.35
N ILE A 8 -0.59 -51.52 -41.80
CA ILE A 8 -0.46 -50.33 -40.90
C ILE A 8 0.99 -49.72 -41.00
N ASN A 9 1.20 -48.41 -40.74
CA ASN A 9 2.46 -47.72 -40.32
C ASN A 9 3.74 -47.72 -41.23
N GLN A 10 4.79 -46.89 -41.03
CA GLN A 10 4.94 -45.50 -40.54
C GLN A 10 6.32 -44.91 -41.01
N ASP A 11 6.59 -43.64 -40.68
CA ASP A 11 7.91 -42.97 -40.57
C ASP A 11 8.88 -42.87 -41.77
N THR A 12 9.00 -41.66 -42.32
CA THR A 12 10.21 -41.15 -43.00
C THR A 12 10.56 -39.74 -42.52
N LYS A 13 11.65 -39.61 -41.74
CA LYS A 13 12.26 -38.31 -41.39
C LYS A 13 13.43 -38.03 -42.32
N LEU A 14 13.35 -36.98 -43.13
CA LEU A 14 14.52 -36.38 -43.77
C LEU A 14 15.20 -35.39 -42.81
N SER A 15 16.52 -35.33 -42.87
CA SER A 15 17.34 -34.27 -42.28
C SER A 15 18.24 -33.65 -43.36
N PRO A 16 18.44 -32.32 -43.37
CA PRO A 16 19.51 -31.69 -44.14
C PRO A 16 20.69 -31.33 -43.24
N ILE A 17 21.88 -31.73 -43.68
CA ILE A 17 23.19 -31.44 -43.10
C ILE A 17 23.48 -29.94 -43.18
N ILE A 18 24.04 -29.35 -42.11
CA ILE A 18 24.80 -28.08 -42.17
C ILE A 18 26.15 -28.30 -41.47
N ASN A 19 27.21 -27.70 -42.04
CA ASN A 19 28.60 -28.04 -41.76
C ASN A 19 29.14 -27.55 -40.41
N ASN A 20 30.20 -28.20 -39.94
CA ASN A 20 30.92 -27.88 -38.70
C ASN A 20 32.43 -27.73 -38.99
N THR A 21 32.97 -26.50 -38.94
CA THR A 21 34.43 -26.29 -39.10
C THR A 21 34.96 -25.03 -38.39
N LYS A 22 35.50 -25.21 -37.17
CA LYS A 22 36.53 -24.39 -36.47
C LYS A 22 36.15 -22.91 -36.17
N ILE A 23 36.47 -22.35 -35.00
CA ILE A 23 37.78 -22.28 -34.33
C ILE A 23 37.67 -22.56 -32.82
N HIS A 24 38.76 -23.03 -32.21
CA HIS A 24 38.91 -23.20 -30.75
C HIS A 24 39.33 -21.89 -30.06
N THR A 25 38.65 -21.54 -28.98
CA THR A 25 39.20 -20.88 -27.78
C THR A 25 38.42 -21.36 -26.57
N ASP A 26 39.07 -21.59 -25.44
CA ASP A 26 38.43 -22.09 -24.23
C ASP A 26 37.56 -21.02 -23.56
N ASP A 27 36.33 -21.38 -23.21
CA ASP A 27 35.59 -20.74 -22.12
C ASP A 27 34.52 -21.69 -21.56
N SER A 28 34.97 -22.74 -20.87
CA SER A 28 34.11 -23.81 -20.32
C SER A 28 33.35 -23.40 -19.05
N THR A 29 32.73 -22.22 -19.06
CA THR A 29 31.64 -21.94 -18.13
C THR A 29 30.40 -22.71 -18.61
N PRO A 30 29.87 -23.68 -17.84
CA PRO A 30 28.57 -24.24 -18.17
C PRO A 30 27.55 -23.12 -18.03
N PHE A 31 26.86 -22.79 -19.13
CA PHE A 31 25.74 -21.87 -19.09
C PHE A 31 24.59 -22.59 -18.37
N GLU A 32 24.60 -22.51 -17.03
CA GLU A 32 23.58 -23.11 -16.17
C GLU A 32 22.21 -22.65 -16.69
N SER A 33 21.47 -23.59 -17.27
CA SER A 33 20.12 -23.36 -17.73
C SER A 33 19.25 -23.15 -16.50
N LYS A 34 19.15 -21.89 -16.06
CA LYS A 34 18.33 -21.48 -14.91
C LYS A 34 16.99 -22.17 -15.00
N ALA A 35 16.80 -23.19 -14.16
CA ALA A 35 15.64 -24.06 -14.21
C ALA A 35 14.40 -23.17 -14.22
N SER A 36 13.47 -23.42 -15.16
CA SER A 36 12.32 -22.55 -15.38
C SER A 36 11.41 -22.58 -14.15
N LEU A 37 11.67 -21.66 -13.22
CA LEU A 37 11.05 -21.61 -11.90
C LEU A 37 9.53 -21.63 -12.07
N ASP A 38 8.91 -22.69 -11.56
CA ASP A 38 7.45 -22.81 -11.59
C ASP A 38 6.85 -21.73 -10.69
N LYS A 39 6.33 -20.69 -11.35
CA LYS A 39 5.67 -19.53 -10.73
C LYS A 39 4.36 -19.89 -10.03
N SER A 40 3.82 -21.09 -10.28
CA SER A 40 2.64 -21.63 -9.59
C SER A 40 2.99 -22.45 -8.35
N SER A 41 4.25 -22.87 -8.18
CA SER A 41 4.67 -23.68 -7.04
C SER A 41 4.46 -22.95 -5.71
N ILE A 42 3.95 -23.69 -4.72
CA ILE A 42 3.71 -23.18 -3.36
C ILE A 42 5.01 -22.62 -2.76
N GLU A 43 6.16 -23.24 -3.06
CA GLU A 43 7.47 -22.76 -2.63
C GLU A 43 7.83 -21.40 -3.24
N TYR A 44 7.65 -21.20 -4.56
CA TYR A 44 7.89 -19.91 -5.20
C TYR A 44 7.00 -18.81 -4.62
N ILE A 45 5.71 -19.14 -4.37
CA ILE A 45 4.73 -18.21 -3.76
C ILE A 45 5.16 -17.84 -2.34
N ILE A 46 5.55 -18.81 -1.50
CA ILE A 46 6.03 -18.56 -0.13
C ILE A 46 7.33 -17.75 -0.13
N LYS A 47 8.34 -18.15 -0.91
CA LYS A 47 9.63 -17.42 -1.00
C LYS A 47 9.43 -15.99 -1.49
N THR A 48 8.64 -15.78 -2.53
CA THR A 48 8.32 -14.43 -3.07
C THR A 48 7.51 -13.61 -2.06
N GLY A 49 6.55 -14.23 -1.36
CA GLY A 49 5.77 -13.59 -0.29
C GLY A 49 6.62 -13.17 0.92
N LEU A 50 7.57 -14.01 1.34
CA LEU A 50 8.55 -13.69 2.38
C LEU A 50 9.50 -12.57 1.93
N ALA A 51 10.01 -12.61 0.70
CA ALA A 51 10.83 -11.54 0.13
C ALA A 51 10.07 -10.19 0.11
N GLY A 52 8.82 -10.18 -0.36
CA GLY A 52 7.96 -8.99 -0.35
C GLY A 52 7.62 -8.49 1.06
N GLY A 53 7.39 -9.42 2.00
CA GLY A 53 7.15 -9.11 3.42
C GLY A 53 8.37 -8.46 4.08
N LEU A 54 9.56 -9.04 3.92
CA LEU A 54 10.81 -8.51 4.43
C LEU A 54 11.17 -7.15 3.81
N ALA A 55 11.02 -7.02 2.49
CA ALA A 55 11.18 -5.76 1.78
C ALA A 55 10.25 -4.65 2.31
N GLY A 56 8.98 -4.99 2.57
CA GLY A 56 8.02 -4.10 3.20
C GLY A 56 8.42 -3.71 4.62
N CYS A 57 8.82 -4.68 5.45
CA CYS A 57 9.26 -4.47 6.82
C CYS A 57 10.49 -3.54 6.90
N THR A 58 11.52 -3.78 6.11
CA THR A 58 12.75 -2.96 6.13
C THR A 58 12.49 -1.56 5.59
N GLY A 59 11.77 -1.43 4.47
CA GLY A 59 11.39 -0.12 3.92
C GLY A 59 10.52 0.71 4.88
N LYS A 60 9.61 0.09 5.64
CA LYS A 60 8.87 0.77 6.73
C LYS A 60 9.74 1.13 7.92
N THR A 61 10.75 0.31 8.23
CA THR A 61 11.67 0.55 9.37
C THR A 61 12.57 1.75 9.10
N LEU A 62 13.12 1.87 7.88
CA LEU A 62 13.93 3.02 7.46
C LEU A 62 13.18 4.36 7.63
N ILE A 63 11.90 4.40 7.29
CA ILE A 63 11.08 5.64 7.34
C ILE A 63 10.29 5.82 8.64
N ALA A 64 10.40 4.90 9.61
CA ALA A 64 9.66 4.98 10.87
C ALA A 64 9.87 6.31 11.64
N PRO A 65 11.08 6.92 11.70
CA PRO A 65 11.26 8.24 12.32
C PRO A 65 10.43 9.36 11.67
N LEU A 66 10.39 9.39 10.34
CA LEU A 66 9.59 10.35 9.58
C LEU A 66 8.09 10.08 9.75
N ASP A 67 7.68 8.82 9.82
CA ASP A 67 6.28 8.44 10.06
C ASP A 67 5.80 8.83 11.47
N ARG A 68 6.63 8.73 12.53
CA ARG A 68 6.26 9.25 13.86
C ARG A 68 6.09 10.76 13.84
N ILE A 69 7.01 11.51 13.22
CA ILE A 69 6.89 12.98 13.12
C ILE A 69 5.66 13.38 12.29
N LYS A 70 5.39 12.71 11.16
CA LYS A 70 4.16 12.93 10.36
C LYS A 70 2.91 12.71 11.21
N ILE A 71 2.84 11.61 11.97
CA ILE A 71 1.70 11.34 12.86
C ILE A 71 1.55 12.43 13.93
N LEU A 72 2.62 12.80 14.66
CA LEU A 72 2.58 13.84 15.70
C LEU A 72 2.12 15.21 15.16
N PHE A 73 2.48 15.53 13.92
CA PHE A 73 2.05 16.77 13.25
C PHE A 73 0.59 16.69 12.78
N GLN A 74 0.17 15.63 12.09
CA GLN A 74 -1.22 15.47 11.61
C GLN A 74 -2.24 15.41 12.76
N THR A 75 -1.90 14.70 13.83
CA THR A 75 -2.72 14.56 15.05
C THR A 75 -2.78 15.83 15.89
N SER A 76 -1.93 16.83 15.61
CA SER A 76 -1.76 18.06 16.40
C SER A 76 -1.46 17.77 17.87
N ASN A 77 -0.45 16.93 18.13
CA ASN A 77 0.01 16.65 19.49
C ASN A 77 0.44 17.97 20.18
N PRO A 78 -0.05 18.29 21.40
CA PRO A 78 0.21 19.59 22.05
C PRO A 78 1.69 19.97 22.19
N GLN A 79 2.58 19.00 22.38
CA GLN A 79 4.02 19.22 22.57
C GLN A 79 4.74 19.54 21.24
N TYR A 80 4.21 19.04 20.12
CA TYR A 80 4.86 19.09 18.80
C TYR A 80 4.13 19.96 17.76
N ALA A 81 2.88 20.37 18.00
CA ALA A 81 2.10 21.22 17.11
C ALA A 81 2.79 22.56 16.79
N LYS A 82 3.56 23.12 17.74
CA LYS A 82 4.37 24.33 17.54
C LYS A 82 5.47 24.19 16.46
N TYR A 83 5.88 22.97 16.12
CA TYR A 83 6.89 22.71 15.08
C TYR A 83 6.27 22.33 13.72
N SER A 84 4.95 22.15 13.63
CA SER A 84 4.31 21.65 12.41
C SER A 84 4.05 22.77 11.41
N GLY A 85 4.54 22.60 10.17
CA GLY A 85 4.35 23.57 9.07
C GLY A 85 5.60 23.87 8.23
N SER A 86 6.79 23.46 8.67
CA SER A 86 8.06 23.65 7.94
C SER A 86 8.98 22.43 8.05
N ILE A 87 9.86 22.24 7.05
CA ILE A 87 10.90 21.19 7.04
C ILE A 87 11.90 21.42 8.20
N PHE A 88 12.27 22.67 8.49
CA PHE A 88 13.10 22.99 9.66
C PHE A 88 12.37 22.69 10.98
N GLY A 89 11.03 22.80 10.98
CA GLY A 89 10.17 22.35 12.07
C GLY A 89 10.18 20.83 12.27
N MET A 90 10.15 20.04 11.18
CA MET A 90 10.34 18.59 11.23
C MET A 90 11.69 18.21 11.87
N ILE A 91 12.79 18.89 11.48
CA ILE A 91 14.12 18.65 12.06
C ILE A 91 14.16 19.02 13.55
N LYS A 92 13.60 20.19 13.94
CA LYS A 92 13.48 20.59 15.35
C LYS A 92 12.65 19.60 16.18
N ALA A 93 11.56 19.08 15.62
CA ALA A 93 10.74 18.04 16.26
C ALA A 93 11.51 16.72 16.42
N GLY A 94 12.29 16.30 15.42
CA GLY A 94 13.19 15.14 15.52
C GLY A 94 14.24 15.31 16.62
N ASN A 95 14.93 16.45 16.66
CA ASN A 95 15.92 16.74 17.71
C ASN A 95 15.30 16.76 19.11
N GLN A 96 14.04 17.23 19.25
CA GLN A 96 13.31 17.18 20.51
C GLN A 96 12.89 15.75 20.90
N ILE A 97 12.48 14.91 19.94
CA ILE A 97 12.21 13.48 20.17
C ILE A 97 13.48 12.77 20.65
N PHE A 98 14.61 12.98 19.98
CA PHE A 98 15.89 12.38 20.35
C PHE A 98 16.32 12.76 21.78
N LYS A 99 16.19 14.05 22.15
CA LYS A 99 16.49 14.52 23.52
C LYS A 99 15.55 13.98 24.60
N ASN A 100 14.29 13.69 24.27
CA ASN A 100 13.29 13.25 25.26
C ASN A 100 13.20 11.73 25.40
N ASP A 101 13.13 11.02 24.25
CA ASP A 101 12.81 9.60 24.14
C ASP A 101 14.00 8.74 23.63
N GLY A 102 15.10 9.37 23.21
CA GLY A 102 16.22 8.69 22.55
C GLY A 102 15.87 8.12 21.17
N ILE A 103 16.76 7.27 20.64
CA ILE A 103 16.60 6.63 19.32
C ILE A 103 15.33 5.76 19.27
N LEU A 104 15.10 4.95 20.31
CA LEU A 104 13.92 4.07 20.42
C LEU A 104 12.59 4.86 20.42
N GLY A 105 12.63 6.14 20.81
CA GLY A 105 11.51 7.07 20.68
C GLY A 105 10.92 7.13 19.28
N PHE A 106 11.75 7.12 18.24
CA PHE A 106 11.27 7.22 16.85
C PHE A 106 10.43 6.02 16.40
N PHE A 107 10.59 4.86 17.04
CA PHE A 107 9.94 3.60 16.67
C PHE A 107 8.66 3.31 17.48
N GLN A 108 8.16 4.28 18.26
CA GLN A 108 6.90 4.12 19.00
C GLN A 108 5.71 3.90 18.04
N GLY A 109 5.03 2.76 18.18
CA GLY A 109 3.96 2.31 17.28
C GLY A 109 4.44 1.58 16.02
N HIS A 110 5.76 1.45 15.79
CA HIS A 110 6.31 0.74 14.63
C HIS A 110 5.99 -0.76 14.64
N SER A 111 6.00 -1.42 15.80
CA SER A 111 5.62 -2.83 15.95
C SER A 111 4.22 -3.13 15.40
N ALA A 112 3.23 -2.26 15.67
CA ALA A 112 1.88 -2.37 15.10
C ALA A 112 1.83 -2.09 13.59
N THR A 113 2.83 -1.39 13.04
CA THR A 113 2.99 -1.20 11.59
C THR A 113 3.50 -2.47 10.92
N LEU A 114 4.53 -3.11 11.49
CA LEU A 114 5.09 -4.37 10.99
C LEU A 114 4.07 -5.52 11.11
N LEU A 115 3.43 -5.67 12.27
CA LEU A 115 2.40 -6.68 12.53
C LEU A 115 1.21 -6.59 11.56
N ARG A 116 0.93 -5.42 10.98
CA ARG A 116 -0.13 -5.24 9.99
C ARG A 116 0.23 -5.77 8.59
N ILE A 117 1.50 -5.91 8.24
CA ILE A 117 1.94 -6.20 6.85
C ILE A 117 1.42 -7.56 6.36
N PHE A 118 1.73 -8.65 7.08
CA PHE A 118 1.34 -9.99 6.66
C PHE A 118 -0.18 -10.24 6.70
N PRO A 119 -0.92 -9.88 7.77
CA PRO A 119 -2.39 -10.02 7.78
C PRO A 119 -3.06 -9.20 6.68
N TYR A 120 -2.59 -7.98 6.40
CA TYR A 120 -3.16 -7.15 5.34
C TYR A 120 -2.99 -7.81 3.96
N ALA A 121 -1.80 -8.36 3.66
CA ALA A 121 -1.54 -9.07 2.41
C ALA A 121 -2.39 -10.35 2.29
N ALA A 122 -2.38 -11.21 3.32
CA ALA A 122 -3.11 -12.48 3.32
C ALA A 122 -4.63 -12.28 3.21
N ILE A 123 -5.21 -11.36 3.99
CA ILE A 123 -6.64 -11.06 3.93
C ILE A 123 -7.01 -10.44 2.57
N LYS A 124 -6.16 -9.57 2.00
CA LYS A 124 -6.43 -8.98 0.67
C LYS A 124 -6.42 -10.06 -0.41
N PHE A 125 -5.49 -11.03 -0.35
CA PHE A 125 -5.41 -12.13 -1.31
C PHE A 125 -6.66 -13.02 -1.23
N VAL A 126 -6.97 -13.59 -0.06
CA VAL A 126 -8.12 -14.47 0.13
C VAL A 126 -9.44 -13.75 -0.20
N ALA A 127 -9.60 -12.48 0.22
CA ALA A 127 -10.78 -11.70 -0.12
C ALA A 127 -10.88 -11.41 -1.63
N TYR A 128 -9.75 -11.24 -2.34
CA TYR A 128 -9.76 -11.07 -3.80
C TYR A 128 -10.19 -12.35 -4.51
N GLU A 129 -9.73 -13.53 -4.05
CA GLU A 129 -10.16 -14.81 -4.60
C GLU A 129 -11.65 -15.06 -4.40
N GLN A 130 -12.16 -14.91 -3.17
CA GLN A 130 -13.59 -15.14 -2.89
C GLN A 130 -14.48 -14.14 -3.65
N VAL A 131 -14.08 -12.87 -3.73
CA VAL A 131 -14.86 -11.85 -4.46
C VAL A 131 -14.71 -12.02 -5.98
N ARG A 132 -13.55 -12.43 -6.52
CA ARG A 132 -13.42 -12.81 -7.94
C ARG A 132 -14.29 -14.01 -8.27
N ARG A 133 -14.32 -15.06 -7.44
CA ARG A 133 -15.19 -16.23 -7.63
C ARG A 133 -16.68 -15.87 -7.73
N ILE A 134 -17.12 -14.83 -7.01
CA ILE A 134 -18.52 -14.35 -7.04
C ILE A 134 -18.78 -13.42 -8.24
N LEU A 135 -17.90 -12.46 -8.54
CA LEU A 135 -18.13 -11.50 -9.63
C LEU A 135 -17.66 -11.97 -11.02
N ILE A 136 -16.74 -12.93 -11.11
CA ILE A 136 -16.16 -13.48 -12.33
C ILE A 136 -16.09 -15.02 -12.19
N PRO A 137 -17.22 -15.74 -12.35
CA PRO A 137 -17.22 -17.21 -12.23
C PRO A 137 -16.52 -17.91 -13.40
N ASN A 138 -16.69 -17.36 -14.61
CA ASN A 138 -16.09 -17.83 -15.87
C ASN A 138 -15.43 -16.64 -16.58
N ASP A 139 -14.45 -16.89 -17.44
CA ASP A 139 -13.70 -15.83 -18.14
C ASP A 139 -14.56 -14.94 -19.04
N SER A 140 -15.70 -15.44 -19.55
CA SER A 140 -16.71 -14.64 -20.27
C SER A 140 -17.28 -13.47 -19.45
N TYR A 141 -17.13 -13.50 -18.11
CA TYR A 141 -17.52 -12.41 -17.20
C TYR A 141 -16.33 -11.51 -16.82
N GLU A 142 -15.12 -11.77 -17.31
CA GLU A 142 -13.94 -10.97 -16.97
C GLU A 142 -13.94 -9.61 -17.70
N THR A 143 -14.64 -8.67 -17.11
CA THR A 143 -14.63 -7.25 -17.50
C THR A 143 -13.76 -6.44 -16.54
N SER A 144 -13.09 -5.40 -17.03
CA SER A 144 -12.23 -4.56 -16.16
C SER A 144 -13.01 -3.90 -15.00
N ILE A 145 -14.32 -3.63 -15.15
CA ILE A 145 -15.16 -3.15 -14.05
C ILE A 145 -15.37 -4.21 -12.97
N ARG A 146 -15.58 -5.49 -13.33
CA ARG A 146 -15.66 -6.60 -12.36
C ARG A 146 -14.30 -6.84 -11.70
N ARG A 147 -13.19 -6.80 -12.44
CA ARG A 147 -11.81 -6.86 -11.87
C ARG A 147 -11.57 -5.72 -10.88
N LEU A 148 -11.96 -4.49 -11.23
CA LEU A 148 -11.83 -3.30 -10.37
C LEU A 148 -12.67 -3.42 -9.10
N LEU A 149 -13.92 -3.88 -9.20
CA LEU A 149 -14.79 -4.13 -8.06
C LEU A 149 -14.21 -5.21 -7.14
N SER A 150 -13.74 -6.34 -7.68
CA SER A 150 -13.08 -7.39 -6.88
C SER A 150 -11.85 -6.88 -6.15
N GLY A 151 -10.98 -6.11 -6.83
CA GLY A 151 -9.81 -5.48 -6.21
C GLY A 151 -10.18 -4.45 -5.12
N SER A 152 -11.23 -3.66 -5.36
CA SER A 152 -11.70 -2.61 -4.43
C SER A 152 -12.34 -3.19 -3.18
N ILE A 153 -13.22 -4.20 -3.33
CA ILE A 153 -13.89 -4.86 -2.20
C ILE A 153 -12.87 -5.63 -1.34
N ALA A 154 -11.93 -6.35 -1.96
CA ALA A 154 -10.84 -7.02 -1.24
C ALA A 154 -9.92 -6.02 -0.51
N GLY A 155 -9.65 -4.86 -1.12
CA GLY A 155 -8.96 -3.73 -0.50
C GLY A 155 -9.71 -3.19 0.73
N LEU A 156 -11.02 -2.95 0.61
CA LEU A 156 -11.85 -2.47 1.73
C LEU A 156 -11.95 -3.52 2.86
N CYS A 157 -12.13 -4.80 2.54
CA CYS A 157 -12.18 -5.89 3.51
C CYS A 157 -10.87 -6.01 4.31
N SER A 158 -9.73 -6.03 3.62
CA SER A 158 -8.40 -6.07 4.26
C SER A 158 -8.09 -4.81 5.07
N VAL A 159 -8.49 -3.61 4.61
CA VAL A 159 -8.38 -2.37 5.40
C VAL A 159 -9.26 -2.41 6.65
N PHE A 160 -10.49 -2.95 6.56
CA PHE A 160 -11.43 -3.08 7.67
C PHE A 160 -10.89 -4.02 8.75
N ILE A 161 -10.60 -5.29 8.42
CA ILE A 161 -10.18 -6.29 9.42
C ILE A 161 -8.86 -5.88 10.09
N THR A 162 -7.94 -5.26 9.35
CA THR A 162 -6.66 -4.78 9.91
C THR A 162 -6.72 -3.37 10.51
N TYR A 163 -7.88 -2.70 10.50
CA TYR A 163 -8.03 -1.32 10.99
C TYR A 163 -7.63 -1.11 12.46
N PRO A 164 -7.92 -2.04 13.41
CA PRO A 164 -7.50 -1.89 14.81
C PRO A 164 -5.99 -1.64 14.98
N LEU A 165 -5.14 -2.35 14.20
CA LEU A 165 -3.68 -2.14 14.22
C LEU A 165 -3.29 -0.73 13.77
N ASP A 166 -4.01 -0.16 12.79
CA ASP A 166 -3.79 1.18 12.26
C ASP A 166 -4.19 2.29 13.25
N LEU A 167 -5.12 2.01 14.17
CA LEU A 167 -5.46 2.91 15.29
C LEU A 167 -4.49 2.73 16.46
N ILE A 168 -4.15 1.49 16.84
CA ILE A 168 -3.17 1.19 17.91
C ILE A 168 -1.82 1.84 17.58
N ARG A 169 -1.34 1.70 16.33
CA ARG A 169 -0.16 2.39 15.79
C ARG A 169 -0.17 3.89 16.11
N VAL A 170 -1.26 4.57 15.77
CA VAL A 170 -1.38 6.03 15.87
C VAL A 170 -1.48 6.49 17.33
N ARG A 171 -2.14 5.71 18.20
CA ARG A 171 -2.15 5.96 19.64
C ARG A 171 -0.75 5.83 20.26
N LEU A 172 -0.04 4.76 19.96
CA LEU A 172 1.32 4.54 20.44
C LEU A 172 2.29 5.63 19.95
N ALA A 173 2.18 6.05 18.69
CA ALA A 173 3.01 7.13 18.14
C ALA A 173 2.69 8.52 18.74
N PHE A 174 1.43 8.77 19.15
CA PHE A 174 0.98 10.02 19.75
C PHE A 174 1.38 10.18 21.23
N GLU A 175 1.49 9.08 21.97
CA GLU A 175 1.83 9.08 23.39
C GLU A 175 3.30 9.46 23.61
N THR A 176 3.55 10.64 24.15
CA THR A 176 4.91 11.21 24.34
C THR A 176 5.32 11.32 25.82
N LYS A 177 4.48 10.89 26.76
CA LYS A 177 4.79 10.87 28.19
C LYS A 177 5.33 9.49 28.58
N LYS A 178 6.41 9.47 29.38
CA LYS A 178 6.92 8.24 30.03
C LYS A 178 6.05 7.91 31.24
N THR A 179 4.98 7.14 31.02
CA THR A 179 4.26 6.48 32.11
C THR A 179 5.16 5.38 32.69
N SER A 180 5.35 5.33 34.01
CA SER A 180 6.46 4.63 34.68
C SER A 180 6.51 3.10 34.60
N SER A 181 5.70 2.46 33.73
CA SER A 181 5.81 1.04 33.42
C SER A 181 6.09 0.85 31.92
N HIS A 182 7.34 0.50 31.61
CA HIS A 182 7.74 0.13 30.24
C HIS A 182 7.13 -1.20 29.79
N ASN A 183 6.90 -2.13 30.73
CA ASN A 183 6.39 -3.46 30.44
C ASN A 183 4.87 -3.43 30.22
N GLY A 184 4.46 -3.58 28.96
CA GLY A 184 3.05 -3.72 28.57
C GLY A 184 2.39 -2.49 27.96
N ARG A 185 3.13 -1.43 27.59
CA ARG A 185 2.58 -0.19 26.98
C ARG A 185 1.54 -0.45 25.88
N LEU A 186 1.81 -1.37 24.94
CA LEU A 186 0.85 -1.78 23.89
C LEU A 186 -0.45 -2.38 24.45
N ILE A 187 -0.37 -3.22 25.48
CA ILE A 187 -1.53 -3.83 26.16
C ILE A 187 -2.30 -2.75 26.92
N THR A 188 -1.61 -1.80 27.57
CA THR A 188 -2.22 -0.64 28.24
C THR A 188 -2.97 0.24 27.24
N THR A 189 -2.39 0.56 26.08
CA THR A 189 -3.07 1.30 25.01
C THR A 189 -4.31 0.55 24.50
N ILE A 190 -4.24 -0.77 24.29
CA ILE A 190 -5.40 -1.58 23.87
C ILE A 190 -6.49 -1.57 24.94
N LYS A 191 -6.15 -1.79 26.22
CA LYS A 191 -7.08 -1.72 27.35
C LYS A 191 -7.71 -0.34 27.49
N GLN A 192 -6.97 0.74 27.23
CA GLN A 192 -7.48 2.11 27.21
C GLN A 192 -8.49 2.32 26.07
N ILE A 193 -8.14 1.97 24.82
CA ILE A 193 -9.06 2.10 23.67
C ILE A 193 -10.36 1.31 23.91
N TYR A 194 -10.27 0.11 24.49
CA TYR A 194 -11.44 -0.71 24.81
C TYR A 194 -12.32 -0.08 25.91
N LYS A 195 -11.71 0.51 26.95
CA LYS A 195 -12.42 1.17 28.07
C LYS A 195 -12.89 2.61 27.79
N GLU A 196 -12.56 3.21 26.64
CA GLU A 196 -13.01 4.56 26.29
C GLU A 196 -14.51 4.61 25.99
N HIS A 197 -15.32 5.02 26.96
CA HIS A 197 -16.75 5.25 26.78
C HIS A 197 -17.00 6.27 25.65
N PRO A 198 -17.63 5.89 24.52
CA PRO A 198 -17.88 6.82 23.43
C PRO A 198 -19.05 7.75 23.78
N THR A 199 -18.81 9.06 23.90
CA THR A 199 -19.92 10.03 23.92
C THR A 199 -20.68 9.94 22.60
N LEU A 200 -22.03 9.95 22.65
CA LEU A 200 -22.87 9.79 21.46
C LEU A 200 -22.50 10.83 20.39
N ASN A 201 -22.17 10.35 19.20
CA ASN A 201 -21.72 11.20 18.11
C ASN A 201 -22.95 11.74 17.37
N LYS A 202 -23.35 12.98 17.67
CA LYS A 202 -24.62 13.57 17.19
C LYS A 202 -24.77 13.52 15.66
N ASP A 203 -23.68 13.61 14.91
CA ASP A 203 -23.66 13.57 13.44
C ASP A 203 -24.04 12.20 12.83
N LEU A 204 -24.10 11.10 13.61
CA LEU A 204 -24.21 9.73 13.07
C LEU A 204 -25.35 8.91 13.70
N VAL A 205 -26.59 9.32 13.40
CA VAL A 205 -27.85 8.68 13.87
C VAL A 205 -27.84 7.16 13.67
N PHE A 206 -27.52 6.67 12.46
CA PHE A 206 -27.49 5.24 12.15
C PHE A 206 -26.53 4.44 13.06
N ILE A 207 -25.34 4.97 13.36
CA ILE A 207 -24.39 4.31 14.25
C ILE A 207 -24.86 4.39 15.71
N ASN A 208 -25.48 5.50 16.14
CA ASN A 208 -26.06 5.59 17.48
C ASN A 208 -27.24 4.62 17.66
N GLN A 209 -28.02 4.37 16.60
CA GLN A 209 -29.13 3.42 16.60
C GLN A 209 -28.63 1.97 16.65
N LEU A 210 -27.70 1.59 15.77
CA LEU A 210 -26.96 0.32 15.85
C LEU A 210 -26.33 0.10 17.24
N LYS A 211 -25.71 1.12 17.83
CA LYS A 211 -25.11 1.03 19.16
C LYS A 211 -26.09 0.90 20.33
N LYS A 212 -27.37 1.24 20.14
CA LYS A 212 -28.44 0.93 21.12
C LYS A 212 -28.90 -0.53 21.01
N THR A 213 -28.84 -1.11 19.81
CA THR A 213 -29.22 -2.52 19.56
C THR A 213 -28.07 -3.51 19.79
N LEU A 214 -26.81 -3.06 19.74
CA LEU A 214 -25.63 -3.91 19.89
C LEU A 214 -25.24 -4.16 21.36
N PRO A 215 -24.82 -5.39 21.73
CA PRO A 215 -24.33 -5.70 23.07
C PRO A 215 -23.03 -4.95 23.41
N HIS A 216 -22.83 -4.71 24.71
CA HIS A 216 -21.82 -3.80 25.24
C HIS A 216 -20.39 -4.08 24.73
N SER A 217 -19.99 -5.35 24.62
CA SER A 217 -18.68 -5.76 24.11
C SER A 217 -18.42 -5.31 22.66
N ILE A 218 -19.44 -5.35 21.79
CA ILE A 218 -19.32 -4.89 20.39
C ILE A 218 -19.27 -3.37 20.34
N SER A 219 -20.03 -2.67 21.21
CA SER A 219 -19.97 -1.21 21.32
C SER A 219 -18.54 -0.74 21.66
N ASN A 220 -17.86 -1.40 22.59
CA ASN A 220 -16.47 -1.11 22.94
C ASN A 220 -15.49 -1.45 21.79
N LEU A 221 -15.74 -2.51 21.02
CA LEU A 221 -14.93 -2.85 19.84
C LEU A 221 -14.99 -1.75 18.75
N THR A 222 -16.10 -1.02 18.62
CA THR A 222 -16.19 0.10 17.66
C THR A 222 -15.17 1.23 17.91
N ASN A 223 -14.61 1.32 19.12
CA ASN A 223 -13.59 2.32 19.44
C ASN A 223 -12.30 2.16 18.62
N PHE A 224 -12.00 0.94 18.18
CA PHE A 224 -10.86 0.65 17.32
C PHE A 224 -11.09 1.14 15.88
N TYR A 225 -12.33 1.36 15.46
CA TYR A 225 -12.72 1.77 14.09
C TYR A 225 -12.87 3.29 13.91
N ARG A 226 -12.48 4.10 14.89
CA ARG A 226 -12.57 5.58 14.77
C ARG A 226 -11.66 6.10 13.65
N GLY A 227 -12.22 6.96 12.79
CA GLY A 227 -11.58 7.43 11.56
C GLY A 227 -11.74 6.51 10.34
N PHE A 228 -12.42 5.36 10.45
CA PHE A 228 -12.64 4.45 9.31
C PHE A 228 -13.45 5.12 8.19
N ILE A 229 -14.52 5.86 8.50
CA ILE A 229 -15.32 6.57 7.48
C ILE A 229 -14.48 7.60 6.69
N PRO A 230 -13.71 8.52 7.31
CA PRO A 230 -12.73 9.33 6.57
C PRO A 230 -11.67 8.54 5.80
N THR A 231 -11.36 7.29 6.19
CA THR A 231 -10.45 6.45 5.40
C THR A 231 -11.08 6.08 4.06
N ILE A 232 -12.33 5.63 4.05
CA ILE A 232 -13.08 5.35 2.82
C ILE A 232 -13.27 6.62 1.99
N MET A 233 -13.68 7.73 2.62
CA MET A 233 -13.86 9.01 1.92
C MET A 233 -12.56 9.54 1.29
N GLY A 234 -11.40 9.22 1.87
CA GLY A 234 -10.09 9.55 1.28
C GLY A 234 -9.64 8.61 0.15
N MET A 235 -10.10 7.36 0.12
CA MET A 235 -9.75 6.39 -0.93
C MET A 235 -10.36 6.76 -2.30
N ILE A 236 -11.54 7.38 -2.32
CA ILE A 236 -12.23 7.81 -3.55
C ILE A 236 -11.44 8.89 -4.32
N PRO A 237 -11.11 10.08 -3.75
CA PRO A 237 -10.32 11.10 -4.45
C PRO A 237 -8.89 10.63 -4.68
N TYR A 238 -8.32 9.76 -3.83
CA TYR A 238 -7.03 9.13 -4.10
C TYR A 238 -7.08 8.34 -5.41
N ALA A 239 -8.04 7.43 -5.58
CA ALA A 239 -8.15 6.62 -6.79
C ALA A 239 -8.48 7.46 -8.03
N GLY A 240 -9.45 8.37 -7.94
CA GLY A 240 -9.86 9.21 -9.07
C GLY A 240 -8.73 10.10 -9.60
N VAL A 241 -8.01 10.79 -8.72
CA VAL A 241 -6.84 11.60 -9.11
C VAL A 241 -5.68 10.72 -9.54
N SER A 242 -5.52 9.50 -8.99
CA SER A 242 -4.46 8.59 -9.42
C SER A 242 -4.61 8.19 -10.87
N PHE A 243 -5.80 7.79 -11.32
CA PHE A 243 -6.02 7.45 -12.73
C PHE A 243 -5.91 8.68 -13.63
N TRP A 244 -6.61 9.77 -13.28
CA TRP A 244 -6.59 10.99 -14.09
C TRP A 244 -5.18 11.58 -14.27
N THR A 245 -4.38 11.68 -13.20
CA THR A 245 -3.01 12.20 -13.29
C THR A 245 -2.06 11.21 -13.94
N HIS A 246 -2.23 9.90 -13.72
CA HIS A 246 -1.43 8.87 -14.40
C HIS A 246 -1.60 8.97 -15.91
N ASP A 247 -2.86 9.04 -16.38
CA ASP A 247 -3.20 9.07 -17.80
C ASP A 247 -2.81 10.41 -18.43
N LEU A 248 -3.03 11.53 -17.74
CA LEU A 248 -2.54 12.86 -18.17
C LEU A 248 -1.02 12.87 -18.40
N ILE A 249 -0.23 12.28 -17.50
CA ILE A 249 1.23 12.20 -17.66
C ILE A 249 1.61 11.21 -18.78
N HIS A 250 0.85 10.12 -18.95
CA HIS A 250 1.02 9.17 -20.05
C HIS A 250 0.74 9.77 -21.44
N ASP A 251 -0.15 10.77 -21.52
CA ASP A 251 -0.45 11.51 -22.73
C ASP A 251 0.59 12.65 -22.96
N ILE A 252 1.00 13.36 -21.90
CA ILE A 252 2.11 14.35 -21.96
C ILE A 252 3.40 13.69 -22.45
N PHE A 253 3.78 12.54 -21.89
CA PHE A 253 4.99 11.83 -22.33
C PHE A 253 4.89 11.30 -23.77
N ARG A 254 3.68 11.13 -24.33
CA ARG A 254 3.48 10.76 -25.74
C ARG A 254 3.34 11.96 -26.69
N HIS A 255 3.46 13.19 -26.19
CA HIS A 255 3.49 14.38 -27.05
C HIS A 255 4.68 14.31 -28.04
N PRO A 256 4.53 14.74 -29.32
CA PRO A 256 5.57 14.57 -30.36
C PRO A 256 6.95 15.16 -30.07
N LEU A 257 7.07 16.02 -29.05
CA LEU A 257 8.34 16.62 -28.60
C LEU A 257 9.07 15.78 -27.54
N LEU A 258 8.39 14.82 -26.91
CA LEU A 258 8.91 14.00 -25.82
C LEU A 258 8.99 12.51 -26.18
N SER A 259 8.15 12.05 -27.12
CA SER A 259 8.07 10.67 -27.60
C SER A 259 9.41 10.04 -27.97
N SER A 260 10.36 10.84 -28.49
CA SER A 260 11.70 10.39 -28.88
C SER A 260 12.60 9.97 -27.71
N TYR A 261 12.26 10.34 -26.47
CA TYR A 261 13.02 10.00 -25.25
C TYR A 261 12.20 9.16 -24.26
N THR A 262 10.87 9.29 -24.27
CA THR A 262 9.97 8.66 -23.29
C THR A 262 9.46 7.29 -23.72
N LEU A 263 9.38 7.01 -25.02
CA LEU A 263 8.93 5.72 -25.53
C LEU A 263 10.07 4.72 -25.56
N ASP A 264 9.74 3.48 -25.23
CA ASP A 264 10.62 2.34 -25.49
C ASP A 264 10.51 1.98 -26.98
N GLN A 265 11.64 1.88 -27.67
CA GLN A 265 11.73 1.56 -29.09
C GLN A 265 12.28 0.16 -29.35
N GLU A 266 12.68 -0.59 -28.31
CA GLU A 266 13.30 -1.89 -28.47
C GLU A 266 12.27 -3.04 -28.47
N ILE A 267 11.98 -3.54 -29.68
CA ILE A 267 11.42 -4.86 -30.00
C ILE A 267 10.02 -5.17 -29.40
N PRO A 268 8.97 -5.35 -30.24
CA PRO A 268 7.67 -5.83 -29.76
C PRO A 268 7.75 -7.31 -29.33
N THR A 269 8.03 -7.55 -28.04
CA THR A 269 8.01 -8.89 -27.44
C THR A 269 6.59 -9.47 -27.45
N LEU A 270 6.43 -10.65 -28.05
CA LEU A 270 5.12 -11.23 -28.39
C LEU A 270 4.27 -11.68 -27.18
N ASP A 271 4.85 -11.77 -25.98
CA ASP A 271 4.23 -12.41 -24.80
C ASP A 271 3.30 -11.50 -23.96
N GLN A 272 3.19 -10.20 -24.24
CA GLN A 272 2.45 -9.27 -23.35
C GLN A 272 0.91 -9.34 -23.45
N GLN A 273 0.33 -10.23 -24.28
CA GLN A 273 -1.12 -10.29 -24.50
C GLN A 273 -1.96 -10.71 -23.27
N GLN A 274 -1.38 -11.33 -22.23
CA GLN A 274 -2.17 -11.98 -21.16
C GLN A 274 -2.30 -11.21 -19.82
N THR A 275 -1.58 -10.12 -19.57
CA THR A 275 -1.64 -9.41 -18.27
C THR A 275 -2.43 -8.08 -18.30
N SER A 276 -2.59 -7.47 -19.48
CA SER A 276 -3.10 -6.10 -19.67
C SER A 276 -4.64 -5.97 -19.67
N GLY A 277 -5.32 -6.54 -18.68
CA GLY A 277 -6.80 -6.52 -18.54
C GLY A 277 -7.43 -5.16 -18.14
N GLY A 278 -6.90 -4.05 -18.68
CA GLY A 278 -7.37 -2.68 -18.48
C GLY A 278 -8.12 -2.14 -19.70
N LEU A 279 -9.37 -1.73 -19.49
CA LEU A 279 -10.25 -1.21 -20.54
C LEU A 279 -9.61 0.01 -21.24
N GLY A 280 -9.41 -0.08 -22.56
CA GLY A 280 -9.07 1.08 -23.42
C GLY A 280 -7.65 1.14 -24.00
N SER A 281 -6.73 0.25 -23.64
CA SER A 281 -5.35 0.28 -24.19
C SER A 281 -5.27 -0.26 -25.63
N ARG A 282 -5.72 0.54 -26.62
CA ARG A 282 -5.45 0.32 -28.05
C ARG A 282 -3.95 0.42 -28.34
N GLY A 283 -3.24 -0.72 -28.34
CA GLY A 283 -1.92 -0.87 -28.99
C GLY A 283 -0.92 0.28 -28.76
N ARG A 284 -0.85 0.84 -27.54
CA ARG A 284 0.00 1.98 -27.23
C ARG A 284 1.43 1.50 -27.00
N THR A 285 2.41 2.12 -27.64
CA THR A 285 3.84 1.87 -27.39
C THR A 285 4.14 2.00 -25.89
N PRO A 286 4.87 1.04 -25.29
CA PRO A 286 5.30 1.16 -23.91
C PRO A 286 6.16 2.42 -23.71
N LEU A 287 6.06 2.99 -22.52
CA LEU A 287 6.97 4.04 -22.07
C LEU A 287 8.19 3.39 -21.42
N ASN A 288 9.36 4.03 -21.53
CA ASN A 288 10.57 3.61 -20.84
C ASN A 288 10.33 3.44 -19.34
N THR A 289 10.98 2.44 -18.71
CA THR A 289 10.77 2.09 -17.29
C THR A 289 10.89 3.29 -16.35
N TRP A 290 11.84 4.20 -16.60
CA TRP A 290 11.99 5.43 -15.82
C TRP A 290 10.79 6.39 -15.97
N ALA A 291 10.21 6.50 -17.16
CA ALA A 291 9.05 7.33 -17.43
C ALA A 291 7.78 6.74 -16.81
N GLN A 292 7.60 5.41 -16.85
CA GLN A 292 6.52 4.73 -16.11
C GLN A 292 6.61 5.00 -14.59
N LEU A 293 7.82 4.89 -14.02
CA LEU A 293 8.07 5.15 -12.60
C LEU A 293 7.81 6.62 -12.21
N LEU A 294 8.19 7.58 -13.06
CA LEU A 294 7.87 9.00 -12.85
C LEU A 294 6.36 9.27 -12.94
N ALA A 295 5.66 8.70 -13.92
CA ALA A 295 4.21 8.85 -14.06
C ALA A 295 3.47 8.30 -12.82
N GLY A 296 3.82 7.09 -12.37
CA GLY A 296 3.25 6.49 -11.15
C GLY A 296 3.61 7.27 -9.88
N GLY A 297 4.85 7.76 -9.77
CA GLY A 297 5.31 8.56 -8.63
C GLY A 297 4.59 9.90 -8.51
N LEU A 298 4.50 10.65 -9.61
CA LEU A 298 3.78 11.92 -9.66
C LEU A 298 2.27 11.74 -9.44
N ALA A 299 1.65 10.77 -10.11
CA ALA A 299 0.24 10.43 -9.87
C ALA A 299 -0.02 10.11 -8.39
N GLY A 300 0.86 9.34 -7.74
CA GLY A 300 0.81 9.09 -6.30
C GLY A 300 0.91 10.36 -5.43
N MET A 301 1.74 11.34 -5.80
CA MET A 301 1.85 12.62 -5.10
C MET A 301 0.59 13.48 -5.21
N PHE A 302 0.03 13.64 -6.42
CA PHE A 302 -1.22 14.37 -6.63
C PHE A 302 -2.41 13.68 -5.95
N SER A 303 -2.48 12.34 -6.01
CA SER A 303 -3.49 11.53 -5.32
C SER A 303 -3.42 11.67 -3.80
N GLN A 304 -2.21 11.61 -3.24
CA GLN A 304 -2.01 11.83 -1.81
C GLN A 304 -2.46 13.24 -1.41
N THR A 305 -2.22 14.26 -2.27
CA THR A 305 -2.66 15.64 -2.03
C THR A 305 -4.18 15.74 -1.95
N ALA A 306 -4.90 15.22 -2.94
CA ALA A 306 -6.36 15.27 -2.99
C ALA A 306 -7.04 14.53 -1.82
N ALA A 307 -6.47 13.40 -1.39
CA ALA A 307 -6.95 12.64 -0.24
C ALA A 307 -6.50 13.20 1.13
N TYR A 308 -5.54 14.12 1.16
CA TYR A 308 -4.86 14.53 2.39
C TYR A 308 -5.75 15.16 3.47
N PRO A 309 -6.77 15.98 3.15
CA PRO A 309 -7.70 16.51 4.16
C PRO A 309 -8.40 15.40 4.96
N PHE A 310 -8.79 14.31 4.28
CA PHE A 310 -9.38 13.14 4.92
C PHE A 310 -8.34 12.35 5.75
N GLU A 311 -7.07 12.29 5.32
CA GLU A 311 -5.98 11.71 6.13
C GLU A 311 -5.80 12.47 7.46
N VAL A 312 -5.81 13.80 7.46
CA VAL A 312 -5.65 14.61 8.68
C VAL A 312 -6.88 14.51 9.60
N ILE A 313 -8.10 14.56 9.05
CA ILE A 313 -9.33 14.32 9.82
C ILE A 313 -9.29 12.93 10.46
N ARG A 314 -8.90 11.89 9.70
CA ARG A 314 -8.72 10.52 10.20
C ARG A 314 -7.74 10.49 11.38
N ARG A 315 -6.53 11.05 11.25
CA ARG A 315 -5.52 11.00 12.32
C ARG A 315 -5.99 11.68 13.60
N ARG A 316 -6.64 12.85 13.49
CA ARG A 316 -7.17 13.57 14.66
C ARG A 316 -8.29 12.79 15.36
N LEU A 317 -9.20 12.16 14.60
CA LEU A 317 -10.25 11.30 15.17
C LEU A 317 -9.67 10.01 15.81
N GLN A 318 -8.59 9.45 15.24
CA GLN A 318 -7.92 8.28 15.81
C GLN A 318 -7.34 8.56 17.21
N VAL A 319 -6.94 9.80 17.55
CA VAL A 319 -6.37 10.17 18.87
C VAL A 319 -7.35 10.83 19.86
N GLY A 320 -8.59 11.08 19.47
CA GLY A 320 -9.54 11.91 20.25
C GLY A 320 -9.78 11.46 21.70
N GLY A 321 -9.64 10.17 22.02
CA GLY A 321 -9.79 9.67 23.39
C GLY A 321 -8.65 10.06 24.35
N VAL A 322 -7.45 10.35 23.83
CA VAL A 322 -6.32 10.89 24.62
C VAL A 322 -6.25 12.41 24.54
N ASN A 323 -6.72 13.01 23.44
CA ASN A 323 -6.71 14.47 23.25
C ASN A 323 -7.98 15.13 23.83
N ASN A 324 -7.93 15.46 25.11
CA ASN A 324 -8.99 16.10 25.91
C ASN A 324 -10.28 15.28 26.12
N GLY A 325 -10.30 13.99 25.77
CA GLY A 325 -11.40 13.06 26.08
C GLY A 325 -12.76 13.33 25.43
N LYS A 326 -12.88 14.40 24.64
CA LYS A 326 -14.11 14.76 23.91
C LYS A 326 -14.11 14.04 22.56
N PHE A 327 -15.07 13.14 22.36
CA PHE A 327 -15.28 12.51 21.05
C PHE A 327 -16.11 13.45 20.18
N ILE A 328 -15.58 13.74 18.99
CA ILE A 328 -16.01 14.85 18.12
C ILE A 328 -16.44 14.27 16.78
N GLY A 329 -17.48 14.84 16.16
CA GLY A 329 -17.98 14.45 14.85
C GLY A 329 -16.97 14.68 13.71
N ILE A 330 -17.21 14.08 12.54
CA ILE A 330 -16.34 14.28 11.37
C ILE A 330 -16.40 15.75 10.91
N ARG A 331 -17.62 16.30 10.86
CA ARG A 331 -17.89 17.71 10.51
C ARG A 331 -17.32 18.65 11.57
N GLU A 332 -17.59 18.37 12.85
CA GLU A 332 -17.03 19.15 13.96
C GLU A 332 -15.50 19.16 13.97
N MET A 333 -14.85 18.03 13.65
CA MET A 333 -13.39 17.94 13.54
C MET A 333 -12.86 18.75 12.36
N ALA A 334 -13.52 18.73 11.21
CA ALA A 334 -13.16 19.58 10.07
C ALA A 334 -13.30 21.08 10.42
N LEU A 335 -14.40 21.48 11.05
CA LEU A 335 -14.61 22.84 11.54
C LEU A 335 -13.56 23.25 12.58
N LYS A 336 -13.12 22.32 13.44
CA LYS A 336 -12.02 22.55 14.40
C LYS A 336 -10.68 22.76 13.69
N ILE A 337 -10.32 21.94 12.70
CA ILE A 337 -9.10 22.14 11.89
C ILE A 337 -9.12 23.50 11.19
N TRP A 338 -10.26 23.87 10.60
CA TRP A 338 -10.45 25.17 9.94
C TRP A 338 -10.29 26.33 10.92
N LYS A 339 -10.90 26.27 12.11
CA LYS A 339 -10.75 27.31 13.14
C LYS A 339 -9.34 27.40 13.74
N GLU A 340 -8.58 26.31 13.75
CA GLU A 340 -7.19 26.31 14.25
C GLU A 340 -6.18 26.90 13.25
N ARG A 341 -6.28 26.56 11.95
CA ARG A 341 -5.26 26.89 10.93
C ARG A 341 -5.78 27.10 9.49
N GLY A 342 -7.09 27.24 9.30
CA GLY A 342 -7.73 27.32 7.99
C GLY A 342 -7.35 26.15 7.07
N VAL A 343 -7.26 26.42 5.76
CA VAL A 343 -6.83 25.46 4.73
C VAL A 343 -5.50 24.79 5.09
N LYS A 344 -4.52 25.56 5.59
CA LYS A 344 -3.18 25.03 5.95
C LYS A 344 -3.24 23.96 7.04
N GLY A 345 -4.26 23.97 7.89
CA GLY A 345 -4.51 22.94 8.90
C GLY A 345 -4.74 21.55 8.33
N PHE A 346 -5.37 21.46 7.15
CA PHE A 346 -5.65 20.18 6.47
C PHE A 346 -4.43 19.59 5.79
N TYR A 347 -3.38 20.37 5.50
CA TYR A 347 -2.17 19.94 4.79
C TYR A 347 -0.92 19.80 5.67
N VAL A 348 -1.10 19.81 6.99
CA VAL A 348 -0.03 19.64 7.97
C VAL A 348 0.69 18.29 7.80
N GLY A 349 1.98 18.32 7.51
CA GLY A 349 2.84 17.13 7.37
C GLY A 349 2.91 16.52 5.95
N LEU A 350 2.28 17.15 4.94
CA LEU A 350 2.25 16.63 3.56
C LEU A 350 3.66 16.46 2.95
N SER A 351 4.56 17.42 3.19
CA SER A 351 5.96 17.35 2.71
C SER A 351 6.73 16.17 3.26
N ILE A 352 6.55 15.82 4.54
CA ILE A 352 7.10 14.61 5.17
C ILE A 352 6.56 13.35 4.46
N GLY A 353 5.30 13.43 4.01
CA GLY A 353 4.66 12.42 3.17
C GLY A 353 5.37 12.16 1.85
N TYR A 354 5.91 13.19 1.18
CA TYR A 354 6.69 13.05 -0.07
C TYR A 354 8.13 12.60 0.18
N ILE A 355 8.85 13.28 1.09
CA ILE A 355 10.28 13.06 1.37
C ILE A 355 10.59 11.59 1.65
N LYS A 356 9.68 10.89 2.34
CA LYS A 356 9.85 9.48 2.71
C LYS A 356 9.58 8.48 1.58
N VAL A 357 8.94 8.86 0.46
CA VAL A 357 8.52 7.89 -0.58
C VAL A 357 9.75 7.28 -1.25
N ILE A 358 10.65 8.12 -1.74
CA ILE A 358 11.86 7.73 -2.46
C ILE A 358 12.72 6.75 -1.63
N PRO A 359 13.16 7.06 -0.38
CA PRO A 359 13.97 6.13 0.41
C PRO A 359 13.21 4.86 0.82
N MET A 360 11.90 4.93 1.08
CA MET A 360 11.09 3.74 1.37
C MET A 360 11.06 2.79 0.17
N VAL A 361 10.80 3.32 -1.02
CA VAL A 361 10.67 2.53 -2.27
C VAL A 361 12.03 1.96 -2.67
N ALA A 362 13.09 2.76 -2.70
CA ALA A 362 14.43 2.30 -3.02
C ALA A 362 14.93 1.20 -2.06
N CYS A 363 14.71 1.38 -0.74
CA CYS A 363 15.07 0.37 0.25
C CYS A 363 14.26 -0.92 0.10
N SER A 364 12.94 -0.83 -0.15
CA SER A 364 12.11 -2.02 -0.38
C SER A 364 12.52 -2.76 -1.65
N PHE A 365 12.79 -2.09 -2.78
CA PHE A 365 13.25 -2.78 -4.01
C PHE A 365 14.61 -3.46 -3.80
N PHE A 366 15.60 -2.76 -3.25
CA PHE A 366 16.92 -3.35 -2.99
C PHE A 366 16.85 -4.59 -2.08
N VAL A 367 16.04 -4.53 -1.02
CA VAL A 367 15.84 -5.69 -0.12
C VAL A 367 15.08 -6.81 -0.84
N TYR A 368 14.04 -6.49 -1.63
CA TYR A 368 13.27 -7.47 -2.39
C TYR A 368 14.16 -8.27 -3.35
N GLU A 369 14.95 -7.58 -4.19
CA GLU A 369 15.88 -8.19 -5.15
C GLU A 369 16.95 -9.04 -4.45
N ARG A 370 17.57 -8.51 -3.39
CA ARG A 370 18.63 -9.23 -2.65
C ARG A 370 18.09 -10.42 -1.86
N THR A 371 16.85 -10.37 -1.36
CA THR A 371 16.20 -11.52 -0.73
C THR A 371 15.75 -12.55 -1.77
N LYS A 372 15.20 -12.12 -2.92
CA LYS A 372 14.88 -13.01 -4.04
C LYS A 372 16.09 -13.80 -4.54
N PHE A 373 17.19 -13.10 -4.83
CA PHE A 373 18.48 -13.69 -5.21
C PHE A 373 18.97 -14.72 -4.19
N LYS A 374 18.88 -14.42 -2.88
CA LYS A 374 19.27 -15.36 -1.80
C LYS A 374 18.33 -16.55 -1.62
N LEU A 375 17.07 -16.46 -2.07
CA LEU A 375 16.09 -17.55 -1.99
C LEU A 375 16.02 -18.40 -3.28
N GLY A 376 16.75 -17.98 -4.33
CA GLY A 376 16.76 -18.65 -5.64
C GLY A 376 15.47 -18.46 -6.43
N VAL A 377 14.77 -17.32 -6.29
CA VAL A 377 13.46 -17.06 -6.93
C VAL A 377 13.33 -15.67 -7.55
#